data_AF-A0A5P9CT69-F1
#
_entry.id   AF-A0A5P9CT69-F1
#
_cell.length_a   1.000
_cell.length_b   1.000
_cell.length_c   1.000
_cell.angle_alpha   90.00
_cell.angle_beta   90.00
_cell.angle_gamma   90.00
#
_symmetry.space_group_name_H-M   'P 1'
#
loop_
_entity.id
_entity.type
_entity.pdbx_description
1 polymer ?
#
loop_
_entity_poly.entity_id
_entity_poly.type
_entity_poly.pdbx_seq_one_letter_code
_entity_poly.pdbx_strand_id
1 'polypeptide(L)'
;MRNDVFYKTPFVLFLVLVLGSSAILAFDYLGDYVEKASAFISSVITFLVISELLARSKGMSLFSREKIKIIAFLYVFWLLFEQGYPLYIYRDQTLPEGYLFTMYLQLAFNAFVAKVLIND
;
A
#
# COMPACT_ATOMS: atom_id res chain seq x y z
N MET A 1 14.26 4.03 -33.51
CA MET A 1 13.46 5.03 -32.77
C MET A 1 12.01 4.55 -32.51
N ARG A 2 11.75 3.26 -32.24
CA ARG A 2 10.37 2.73 -32.07
C ARG A 2 10.15 1.94 -30.77
N ASN A 3 11.17 1.88 -29.89
CA ASN A 3 11.09 1.11 -28.66
C ASN A 3 10.61 1.96 -27.48
N ASP A 4 10.91 3.25 -27.50
CA ASP A 4 10.69 4.15 -26.36
C ASP A 4 9.20 4.46 -26.14
N VAL A 5 8.39 4.47 -27.21
CA VAL A 5 6.94 4.63 -27.13
C VAL A 5 6.25 3.37 -26.59
N PHE A 6 6.81 2.19 -26.91
CA PHE A 6 6.22 0.90 -26.54
C PHE A 6 6.23 0.63 -25.03
N TYR A 7 7.23 1.16 -24.31
CA TYR A 7 7.31 1.05 -22.84
C TYR A 7 6.62 2.20 -22.09
N LYS A 8 6.47 3.37 -22.72
CA LYS A 8 5.82 4.53 -22.10
C LYS A 8 4.33 4.33 -21.91
N THR A 9 3.64 3.78 -22.91
CA THR A 9 2.16 3.61 -22.82
C THR A 9 1.75 2.65 -21.70
N PRO A 10 2.31 1.43 -21.56
CA PRO A 10 1.96 0.53 -20.47
C PRO A 10 2.26 1.11 -19.08
N PHE A 11 3.37 1.83 -18.94
CA PHE A 11 3.72 2.48 -17.67
C PHE A 11 2.75 3.61 -17.30
N VAL A 12 2.36 4.45 -18.27
CA VAL A 12 1.35 5.48 -18.06
C VAL A 12 0.00 4.86 -17.69
N LEU A 13 -0.42 3.79 -18.39
CA LEU A 13 -1.64 3.08 -18.05
C LEU A 13 -1.59 2.46 -16.65
N PHE A 14 -0.44 1.90 -16.26
CA PHE A 14 -0.21 1.42 -14.89
C PHE A 14 -0.40 2.54 -13.87
N LEU A 15 0.21 3.72 -14.09
CA LEU A 15 0.03 4.87 -13.19
C LEU A 15 -1.42 5.33 -13.12
N VAL A 16 -2.12 5.41 -14.27
CA VAL A 16 -3.54 5.79 -14.30
C VAL A 16 -4.40 4.79 -13.54
N LEU A 17 -4.13 3.49 -13.68
CA LEU A 17 -4.87 2.46 -12.93
C LEU A 17 -4.57 2.55 -11.43
N VAL A 18 -3.30 2.63 -11.03
CA VAL A 18 -2.93 2.69 -9.61
C VAL A 18 -3.50 3.94 -8.95
N LEU A 19 -3.27 5.12 -9.53
CA LEU A 19 -3.71 6.39 -8.96
C LEU A 19 -5.23 6.55 -9.06
N GLY A 20 -5.83 6.16 -10.20
CA GLY A 20 -7.27 6.25 -10.42
C GLY A 20 -8.05 5.32 -9.49
N SER A 21 -7.67 4.04 -9.39
CA SER A 21 -8.32 3.09 -8.48
C SER A 21 -8.14 3.50 -7.02
N SER A 22 -6.96 3.99 -6.63
CA SER A 22 -6.73 4.49 -5.27
C SER A 22 -7.56 5.74 -4.96
N ALA A 23 -7.73 6.63 -5.93
CA ALA A 23 -8.56 7.84 -5.77
C ALA A 23 -10.05 7.50 -5.61
N ILE A 24 -10.56 6.54 -6.40
CA ILE A 24 -11.94 6.05 -6.26
C ILE A 24 -12.15 5.46 -4.87
N LEU A 25 -11.25 4.57 -4.43
CA LEU A 25 -11.30 3.97 -3.10
C LEU A 25 -11.32 5.03 -1.99
N ALA A 26 -10.47 6.05 -2.09
CA ALA A 26 -10.42 7.14 -1.12
C ALA A 26 -11.67 8.05 -1.13
N PHE A 27 -12.28 8.24 -2.30
CA PHE A 27 -13.51 9.02 -2.42
C PHE A 27 -14.68 8.34 -1.72
N ASP A 28 -14.80 7.02 -1.93
CA ASP A 28 -15.84 6.17 -1.36
C ASP A 28 -15.63 5.83 0.12
N TYR A 29 -14.41 6.03 0.64
CA TYR A 29 -14.10 5.80 2.04
C TYR A 29 -14.92 6.72 2.96
N LEU A 30 -15.60 6.13 3.95
CA LEU A 30 -16.35 6.85 4.96
C LEU A 30 -15.42 7.23 6.10
N GLY A 31 -15.05 8.51 6.15
CA GLY A 31 -14.13 9.05 7.14
C GLY A 31 -13.82 10.51 6.85
N ASP A 32 -13.00 11.11 7.71
CA ASP A 32 -12.51 12.47 7.50
C ASP A 32 -11.43 12.55 6.40
N TYR A 33 -10.94 13.77 6.13
CA TYR A 33 -9.94 13.98 5.09
C TYR A 33 -8.63 13.23 5.34
N VAL A 34 -8.24 13.01 6.59
CA VAL A 34 -7.02 12.28 6.95
C VAL A 34 -7.21 10.81 6.68
N GLU A 35 -8.36 10.24 7.06
CA GLU A 35 -8.68 8.83 6.78
C GLU A 35 -8.79 8.56 5.28
N LYS A 36 -9.45 9.44 4.51
CA LYS A 36 -9.51 9.33 3.04
C LYS A 36 -8.12 9.40 2.40
N ALA A 37 -7.28 10.34 2.84
CA ALA A 37 -5.91 10.43 2.36
C ALA A 37 -5.08 9.19 2.75
N SER A 38 -5.29 8.66 3.95
CA SER A 38 -4.64 7.43 4.41
C SER A 38 -5.03 6.23 3.54
N ALA A 39 -6.33 6.08 3.23
CA ALA A 39 -6.83 5.02 2.37
C ALA A 39 -6.25 5.10 0.95
N PHE A 40 -6.14 6.32 0.39
CA PHE A 40 -5.45 6.55 -0.89
C PHE A 40 -3.99 6.06 -0.85
N ILE A 41 -3.23 6.50 0.15
CA ILE A 41 -1.80 6.18 0.25
C ILE A 41 -1.60 4.69 0.51
N SER A 42 -2.42 4.08 1.36
CA SER A 42 -2.40 2.64 1.67
C SER A 42 -2.65 1.80 0.41
N SER A 43 -3.62 2.20 -0.41
CA SER A 43 -3.90 1.58 -1.72
C SER A 43 -2.71 1.70 -2.68
N VAL A 44 -2.11 2.89 -2.80
CA VAL A 44 -0.92 3.09 -3.66
C VAL A 44 0.25 2.21 -3.21
N ILE A 45 0.57 2.19 -1.91
CA ILE A 45 1.66 1.35 -1.38
C ILE A 45 1.36 -0.14 -1.67
N THR A 46 0.11 -0.57 -1.48
CA THR A 46 -0.31 -1.95 -1.77
C THR A 46 -0.09 -2.31 -3.23
N PHE A 47 -0.42 -1.43 -4.18
CA PHE A 47 -0.14 -1.66 -5.60
C PHE A 47 1.36 -1.78 -5.88
N LEU A 48 2.21 -0.96 -5.26
CA LEU A 48 3.65 -1.06 -5.41
C LEU A 48 4.17 -2.41 -4.90
N VAL A 49 3.71 -2.85 -3.72
CA VAL A 49 4.03 -4.16 -3.14
C VAL A 49 3.61 -5.30 -4.07
N ILE A 50 2.35 -5.31 -4.54
CA ILE A 50 1.83 -6.35 -5.43
C ILE A 50 2.63 -6.37 -6.74
N SER A 51 2.93 -5.21 -7.31
CA SER A 51 3.68 -5.13 -8.57
C SER A 51 5.10 -5.70 -8.45
N GLU A 52 5.79 -5.41 -7.35
CA GLU A 52 7.12 -5.93 -7.07
C GLU A 52 7.09 -7.45 -6.80
N LEU A 53 6.14 -7.94 -6.00
CA LEU A 53 5.95 -9.37 -5.78
C LEU A 53 5.69 -10.12 -7.10
N LEU A 54 4.85 -9.56 -7.97
CA LEU A 54 4.57 -10.15 -9.28
C LEU A 54 5.81 -10.14 -10.19
N ALA A 55 6.62 -9.08 -10.17
CA ALA A 55 7.86 -9.04 -10.93
C ALA A 55 8.87 -10.08 -10.42
N ARG A 56 9.03 -10.20 -9.10
CA ARG A 56 9.92 -11.18 -8.45
C ARG A 56 9.51 -12.61 -8.73
N SER A 57 8.20 -12.90 -8.81
CA SER A 57 7.71 -14.22 -9.23
C SER A 57 8.17 -14.63 -10.63
N LYS A 58 8.59 -13.67 -11.46
CA LYS A 58 9.15 -13.87 -12.80
C LYS A 58 10.67 -13.72 -12.86
N GLY A 59 11.34 -13.66 -11.71
CA GLY A 59 12.79 -13.47 -11.62
C GLY A 59 13.26 -12.06 -11.99
N MET A 60 12.37 -11.05 -11.94
CA MET A 60 12.68 -9.65 -12.23
C MET A 60 12.46 -8.77 -11.00
N SER A 61 13.07 -7.58 -10.98
CA SER A 61 12.86 -6.55 -9.94
C SER A 61 12.42 -5.27 -10.63
N LEU A 62 11.30 -4.67 -10.23
CA LEU A 62 10.86 -3.38 -10.79
C LEU A 62 11.59 -2.22 -10.13
N PHE A 63 11.90 -2.37 -8.85
CA PHE A 63 12.53 -1.34 -8.05
C PHE A 63 13.97 -1.71 -7.68
N SER A 64 14.77 -0.70 -7.33
CA SER A 64 16.11 -0.94 -6.75
C SER A 64 15.98 -1.44 -5.31
N ARG A 65 17.02 -2.06 -4.77
CA ARG A 65 17.02 -2.60 -3.41
C ARG A 65 16.70 -1.55 -2.35
N GLU A 66 17.17 -0.32 -2.52
CA GLU A 66 16.87 0.80 -1.62
C GLU A 66 15.38 1.16 -1.66
N LYS A 67 14.80 1.24 -2.86
CA LYS A 67 13.37 1.53 -3.04
C LYS A 67 12.49 0.43 -2.47
N ILE A 68 12.89 -0.84 -2.62
CA ILE A 68 12.18 -1.98 -2.03
C ILE A 68 12.17 -1.88 -0.50
N LYS A 69 13.30 -1.54 0.13
CA LYS A 69 13.35 -1.31 1.58
C LYS A 69 12.42 -0.19 2.03
N ILE A 70 12.36 0.90 1.28
CA ILE A 70 11.44 2.02 1.56
C ILE A 70 9.98 1.57 1.41
N ILE A 71 9.62 0.88 0.32
CA ILE A 71 8.26 0.36 0.11
C ILE A 71 7.87 -0.61 1.22
N ALA A 72 8.74 -1.55 1.58
CA ALA A 72 8.50 -2.52 2.65
C ALA A 72 8.33 -1.85 4.01
N PHE A 73 9.16 -0.85 4.32
CA PHE A 73 9.02 -0.04 5.54
C PHE A 73 7.68 0.71 5.54
N LEU A 74 7.35 1.41 4.45
CA LEU A 74 6.10 2.15 4.31
C LEU A 74 4.89 1.20 4.43
N TYR A 75 4.95 0.00 3.87
CA TYR A 75 3.84 -0.95 3.92
C TYR A 75 3.48 -1.41 5.34
N VAL A 76 4.49 -1.54 6.21
CA VAL A 76 4.28 -1.87 7.63
C VAL A 76 3.93 -0.62 8.44
N PHE A 77 4.69 0.46 8.27
CA PHE A 77 4.52 1.68 9.05
C PHE A 77 3.20 2.38 8.76
N TRP A 78 2.79 2.42 7.49
CA TRP A 78 1.55 3.07 7.08
C TRP A 78 0.31 2.38 7.66
N LEU A 79 0.33 1.05 7.80
CA LEU A 79 -0.72 0.32 8.49
C LEU A 79 -0.86 0.79 9.96
N LEU A 80 0.26 0.97 10.66
CA LEU A 80 0.23 1.46 12.05
C LEU A 80 -0.33 2.88 12.14
N PHE A 81 -0.03 3.73 11.16
CA PHE A 81 -0.63 5.06 11.07
C PHE A 81 -2.13 4.97 10.78
N GLU A 82 -2.52 4.19 9.78
CA GLU A 82 -3.91 4.02 9.32
C GLU A 82 -4.82 3.45 10.42
N GLN A 83 -4.32 2.50 11.22
CA GLN A 83 -5.05 1.94 12.35
C GLN A 83 -4.88 2.77 13.63
N GLY A 84 -3.74 3.47 13.78
CA GLY A 84 -3.48 4.31 14.95
C GLY A 84 -4.30 5.61 14.97
N TYR A 85 -4.58 6.19 13.80
CA TYR A 85 -5.30 7.45 13.70
C TYR A 85 -6.76 7.35 14.21
N PRO A 86 -7.58 6.37 13.77
CA PRO A 86 -8.92 6.14 14.31
C PRO A 86 -8.94 5.93 15.83
N LEU A 87 -7.95 5.19 16.37
CA LEU A 87 -7.82 4.98 17.82
C LEU A 87 -7.65 6.28 18.60
N TYR A 88 -7.01 7.30 18.00
CA TYR A 88 -6.79 8.58 18.64
C TYR A 88 -7.99 9.52 18.50
N ILE A 89 -8.54 9.65 17.29
CA ILE A 89 -9.63 10.61 17.02
C ILE A 89 -10.98 10.13 17.59
N TYR A 90 -11.20 8.81 17.61
CA TYR A 90 -12.42 8.19 18.16
C TYR A 90 -12.19 7.57 19.55
N ARG A 91 -11.19 8.04 20.30
CA ARG A 91 -10.84 7.51 21.63
C ARG A 91 -12.00 7.53 22.64
N ASP A 92 -12.95 8.46 22.46
CA ASP A 92 -14.12 8.62 23.32
C ASP A 92 -15.28 7.70 22.91
N GLN A 93 -15.13 6.95 21.80
CA GLN A 93 -16.10 5.99 21.30
C GLN A 93 -15.70 4.57 21.70
N THR A 94 -16.70 3.69 21.85
CA THR A 94 -16.45 2.27 22.07
C THR A 94 -15.81 1.66 20.83
N LEU A 95 -14.64 1.06 20.99
CA LEU A 95 -13.95 0.37 19.90
C LEU A 95 -14.79 -0.82 19.40
N PRO A 96 -14.91 -1.01 18.08
CA PRO A 96 -15.55 -2.19 17.52
C PRO A 96 -14.91 -3.49 18.03
N GLU A 97 -15.72 -4.50 18.28
CA GLU A 97 -15.22 -5.83 18.64
C GLU A 97 -14.30 -6.37 17.54
N GLY A 98 -13.13 -6.88 17.91
CA GLY A 98 -12.15 -7.44 16.98
C GLY A 98 -11.28 -6.41 16.24
N TYR A 99 -11.40 -5.11 16.53
CA TYR A 99 -10.55 -4.08 15.92
C TYR A 99 -9.05 -4.38 16.08
N LEU A 100 -8.60 -4.56 17.33
CA LEU A 100 -7.19 -4.86 17.63
C LEU A 100 -6.75 -6.20 17.04
N PHE A 101 -7.62 -7.21 17.03
CA PHE A 101 -7.32 -8.51 16.42
C PHE A 101 -7.05 -8.37 14.92
N THR A 102 -7.91 -7.63 14.21
CA THR A 102 -7.76 -7.37 12.77
C THR A 102 -6.48 -6.58 12.50
N MET A 103 -6.20 -5.55 13.30
CA MET A 103 -4.97 -4.76 13.22
C MET A 103 -3.72 -5.65 13.38
N TYR A 104 -3.66 -6.51 14.40
CA TYR A 104 -2.51 -7.39 14.62
C TYR A 104 -2.34 -8.44 13.53
N LEU A 105 -3.46 -8.97 13.02
CA LEU A 105 -3.43 -9.92 11.90
C LEU A 105 -2.86 -9.25 10.64
N GLN A 106 -3.36 -8.06 10.29
CA GLN A 106 -2.85 -7.26 9.18
C GLN A 106 -1.37 -6.92 9.37
N LEU A 107 -0.96 -6.58 10.60
CA LEU A 107 0.44 -6.26 10.90
C LEU A 107 1.35 -7.47 10.69
N ALA A 108 0.93 -8.66 11.14
CA ALA A 108 1.68 -9.89 10.92
C ALA A 108 1.81 -10.21 9.43
N PHE A 109 0.74 -10.07 8.65
CA PHE A 109 0.78 -10.26 7.21
C PHE A 109 1.68 -9.23 6.51
N ASN A 110 1.55 -7.94 6.82
CA ASN A 110 2.38 -6.89 6.22
C ASN A 110 3.86 -7.09 6.56
N ALA A 111 4.16 -7.47 7.81
CA ALA A 111 5.53 -7.77 8.23
C ALA A 111 6.11 -9.00 7.50
N PHE A 112 5.29 -10.05 7.29
CA PHE A 112 5.70 -11.21 6.51
C PHE A 112 6.01 -10.83 5.06
N VAL A 113 5.12 -10.07 4.41
CA VAL A 113 5.31 -9.59 3.03
C VAL A 113 6.55 -8.69 2.93
N ALA A 114 6.72 -7.76 3.86
CA ALA A 114 7.91 -6.90 3.92
C ALA A 114 9.21 -7.72 4.08
N LYS A 115 9.19 -8.78 4.90
CA LYS A 115 10.32 -9.70 5.05
C LYS A 115 10.66 -10.41 3.73
N VAL A 116 9.65 -10.90 3.00
CA VAL A 116 9.84 -11.55 1.68
C VAL A 116 10.46 -10.56 0.69
N LEU A 117 9.95 -9.32 0.64
CA LEU A 117 10.50 -8.28 -0.23
C LEU A 117 11.96 -7.90 0.08
N ILE A 118 12.37 -7.95 1.35
CA ILE A 118 13.72 -7.53 1.76
C ILE A 118 14.78 -8.63 1.58
N ASN A 119 14.39 -9.89 1.80
CA ASN A 119 15.33 -11.01 1.90
C ASN A 119 15.59 -11.74 0.58
N ASP A 120 14.68 -11.66 -0.39
CA ASP A 120 14.92 -12.08 -1.77
C ASP A 120 15.60 -10.95 -2.59
#